data_AF-A0AA38XCH2-F1
#
_entry.id   AF-A0AA38XCH2-F1
#
_cell.length_a   1.000
_cell.length_b   1.000
_cell.length_c   1.000
_cell.angle_alpha   90.00
_cell.angle_beta   90.00
_cell.angle_gamma   90.00
#
_symmetry.space_group_name_H-M   'P 1'
#
loop_
_entity.id
_entity.type
_entity.pdbx_description
1 polymer ?
#
loop_
_entity_poly.entity_id
_entity_poly.type
_entity_poly.pdbx_seq_one_letter_code
_entity_poly.pdbx_strand_id
1 'polypeptide(L)'
;MASLVIDSTPALKALPDAEQACAQAPVRDLLDAQFRRSIIQGLGSDGDAVIAEWSRFLATPAGKALSTTFANSTPDNTEAKAGAGLAGADRAQLAAFMASPAYRRMVASFESGPAIPEDLDAQLAKPLQDQCRIALKPEEIS
;
A
#
# COMPACT_ATOMS: atom_id res chain seq x y z
N MET A 1 -7.63 -6.47 -2.41
CA MET A 1 -8.25 -5.22 -2.89
C MET A 1 -8.70 -5.31 -4.34
N ALA A 2 -7.93 -5.87 -5.27
CA ALA A 2 -8.37 -6.02 -6.67
C ALA A 2 -9.72 -6.75 -6.84
N SER A 3 -9.94 -7.85 -6.11
CA SER A 3 -11.25 -8.54 -6.09
C SER A 3 -12.38 -7.62 -5.64
N LEU A 4 -12.15 -6.80 -4.60
CA LEU A 4 -13.16 -5.86 -4.10
C LEU A 4 -13.58 -4.87 -5.18
N VAL A 5 -12.63 -4.33 -5.95
CA VAL A 5 -12.90 -3.39 -7.05
C VAL A 5 -13.66 -4.08 -8.19
N ILE A 6 -13.31 -5.32 -8.54
CA ILE A 6 -14.07 -6.10 -9.53
C ILE A 6 -15.49 -6.36 -9.04
N ASP A 7 -15.65 -6.77 -7.77
CA ASP A 7 -16.94 -7.10 -7.16
C ASP A 7 -17.85 -5.88 -6.95
N SER A 8 -17.26 -4.70 -6.75
CA SER A 8 -17.97 -3.43 -6.56
C SER A 8 -18.27 -2.69 -7.86
N THR A 9 -17.68 -3.11 -8.99
CA THR A 9 -17.85 -2.47 -10.30
C THR A 9 -18.77 -3.31 -11.17
N PRO A 10 -20.01 -2.86 -11.46
CA PRO A 10 -21.01 -3.68 -12.15
C PRO A 10 -20.55 -4.25 -13.50
N ALA A 11 -19.87 -3.45 -14.33
CA ALA A 11 -19.41 -3.93 -15.63
C ALA A 11 -18.29 -4.96 -15.53
N LEU A 12 -17.35 -4.81 -14.59
CA LEU A 12 -16.28 -5.79 -14.39
C LEU A 12 -16.85 -7.11 -13.83
N LYS A 13 -17.81 -7.03 -12.91
CA LYS A 13 -18.49 -8.20 -12.35
C LYS A 13 -19.35 -8.95 -13.36
N ALA A 14 -19.86 -8.26 -14.37
CA ALA A 14 -20.66 -8.86 -15.43
C ALA A 14 -19.83 -9.62 -16.49
N LEU A 15 -18.49 -9.48 -16.47
CA LEU A 15 -17.61 -10.17 -17.39
C LEU A 15 -17.56 -11.68 -17.12
N PRO A 16 -17.22 -12.52 -18.11
CA PRO A 16 -16.91 -13.93 -17.90
C PRO A 16 -15.77 -14.13 -16.89
N ASP A 17 -15.77 -15.24 -16.15
CA ASP A 17 -14.76 -15.55 -15.13
C ASP A 17 -13.31 -15.43 -15.63
N ALA A 18 -13.05 -15.83 -16.88
CA ALA A 18 -11.73 -15.73 -17.50
C ALA A 18 -11.28 -14.27 -17.70
N GLU A 19 -12.22 -13.38 -18.04
CA GLU A 19 -11.97 -11.95 -18.21
C GLU A 19 -11.85 -11.24 -16.86
N GLN A 20 -12.66 -11.62 -15.87
CA GLN A 20 -12.49 -11.17 -14.48
C GLN A 20 -11.12 -11.56 -13.91
N ALA A 21 -10.68 -12.81 -14.15
CA ALA A 21 -9.37 -13.29 -13.74
C ALA A 21 -8.24 -12.50 -14.41
N CYS A 22 -8.39 -12.17 -15.70
CA CYS A 22 -7.42 -11.31 -16.39
C CYS A 22 -7.39 -9.89 -15.81
N ALA A 23 -8.57 -9.30 -15.56
CA ALA A 23 -8.71 -7.94 -15.04
C ALA A 23 -8.07 -7.73 -13.64
N GLN A 24 -7.85 -8.80 -12.87
CA GLN A 24 -7.20 -8.70 -11.55
C GLN A 24 -5.82 -8.05 -11.59
N ALA A 25 -5.00 -8.34 -12.62
CA ALA A 25 -3.66 -7.79 -12.70
C ALA A 25 -3.66 -6.28 -13.01
N PRO A 26 -4.33 -5.78 -14.07
CA PRO A 26 -4.48 -4.35 -14.32
C PRO A 26 -5.05 -3.57 -13.14
N VAL A 27 -6.09 -4.10 -12.48
CA VAL A 27 -6.70 -3.46 -11.30
C VAL A 27 -5.71 -3.38 -10.14
N ARG A 28 -5.00 -4.47 -9.84
CA ARG A 28 -3.98 -4.49 -8.78
C ARG A 28 -2.87 -3.48 -9.07
N ASP A 29 -2.34 -3.47 -10.28
CA ASP A 29 -1.21 -2.63 -10.64
C ASP A 29 -1.57 -1.13 -10.54
N LEU A 30 -2.81 -0.76 -10.91
CA LEU A 30 -3.34 0.59 -10.72
C LEU A 30 -3.46 0.97 -9.23
N LEU A 31 -4.02 0.08 -8.40
CA LEU A 31 -4.11 0.30 -6.96
C LEU A 31 -2.73 0.42 -6.30
N ASP A 32 -1.76 -0.40 -6.72
CA ASP A 32 -0.38 -0.36 -6.23
C ASP A 32 0.31 0.96 -6.63
N ALA A 33 0.11 1.42 -7.86
CA ALA A 33 0.63 2.71 -8.32
C ALA A 33 0.03 3.88 -7.53
N GLN A 34 -1.27 3.83 -7.27
CA GLN A 34 -1.97 4.84 -6.47
C GLN A 34 -1.52 4.84 -5.02
N PHE A 35 -1.33 3.67 -4.41
CA PHE A 35 -0.77 3.52 -3.07
C PHE A 35 0.63 4.11 -2.97
N ARG A 36 1.49 3.86 -3.96
CA ARG A 36 2.82 4.49 -4.01
C ARG A 36 2.73 6.01 -4.09
N ARG A 37 1.81 6.53 -4.90
CA ARG A 37 1.58 7.97 -5.04
C ARG A 37 1.07 8.59 -3.75
N SER A 38 0.16 7.94 -3.03
CA SER A 38 -0.36 8.46 -1.75
C SER A 38 0.73 8.52 -0.68
N ILE A 39 1.63 7.53 -0.63
CA ILE A 39 2.81 7.59 0.24
C ILE A 39 3.68 8.79 -0.11
N ILE A 40 4.04 8.96 -1.39
CA ILE A 40 4.90 10.06 -1.84
C ILE A 40 4.27 11.43 -1.49
N GLN A 41 2.96 11.59 -1.71
CA GLN A 41 2.25 12.81 -1.37
C GLN A 41 2.14 13.04 0.14
N GLY A 42 1.81 12.01 0.91
CA GLY A 42 1.68 12.08 2.37
C GLY A 42 2.99 12.40 3.09
N LEU A 43 4.12 12.05 2.47
CA LEU A 43 5.45 12.38 2.96
C LEU A 43 5.83 13.86 2.76
N GLY A 44 5.14 14.62 1.91
CA GLY A 44 5.34 16.07 1.79
C GLY A 44 6.73 16.50 1.28
N SER A 45 7.05 17.79 1.43
CA SER A 45 8.25 18.40 0.84
C SER A 45 9.58 17.92 1.43
N ASP A 46 9.55 17.32 2.63
CA ASP A 46 10.70 16.74 3.32
C ASP A 46 10.67 15.20 3.31
N GLY A 47 9.92 14.60 2.37
CA GLY A 47 9.76 13.15 2.27
C GLY A 47 11.08 12.39 2.14
N ASP A 48 12.08 12.96 1.47
CA ASP A 48 13.43 12.37 1.37
C ASP A 48 14.10 12.22 2.74
N ALA A 49 13.89 13.17 3.67
CA ALA A 49 14.43 13.09 5.02
C ALA A 49 13.74 11.98 5.83
N VAL A 50 12.42 11.82 5.66
CA VAL A 50 11.65 10.74 6.27
C VAL A 50 12.12 9.38 5.75
N ILE A 51 12.28 9.24 4.44
CA ILE A 51 12.79 8.00 3.81
C ILE A 51 14.21 7.71 4.30
N ALA A 52 15.08 8.71 4.40
CA ALA A 52 16.44 8.54 4.89
C ALA A 52 16.49 8.12 6.37
N GLU A 53 15.58 8.60 7.23
CA GLU A 53 15.45 8.15 8.62
C GLU A 53 14.98 6.69 8.68
N TRP A 54 13.96 6.33 7.91
CA TRP A 54 13.48 4.96 7.80
C TRP A 54 14.57 4.01 7.31
N SER A 55 15.29 4.38 6.25
CA SER A 55 16.38 3.57 5.69
C SER A 55 17.49 3.33 6.72
N ARG A 56 17.89 4.39 7.45
CA ARG A 56 18.88 4.28 8.53
C ARG A 56 18.40 3.37 9.66
N PHE A 57 17.14 3.48 10.08
CA PHE A 57 16.58 2.62 11.12
C PHE A 57 16.47 1.16 10.66
N LEU A 58 16.00 0.89 9.44
CA LEU A 58 15.84 -0.46 8.90
C LEU A 58 17.16 -1.23 8.77
N ALA A 59 18.30 -0.53 8.72
CA ALA A 59 19.62 -1.16 8.73
C ALA A 59 20.01 -1.76 10.10
N THR A 60 19.33 -1.38 11.18
CA THR A 60 19.62 -1.81 12.56
C THR A 60 18.97 -3.16 12.89
N PRO A 61 19.41 -3.87 13.96
CA PRO A 61 18.73 -5.09 14.41
C PRO A 61 17.24 -4.87 14.73
N ALA A 62 16.91 -3.76 15.41
CA ALA A 62 15.54 -3.36 15.70
C ALA A 62 14.71 -3.11 14.43
N GLY A 63 15.30 -2.47 13.42
CA GLY A 63 14.66 -2.22 12.14
C GLY A 63 14.38 -3.48 11.34
N LYS A 64 15.31 -4.45 11.35
CA LYS A 64 15.11 -5.77 10.75
C LYS A 64 14.00 -6.56 11.45
N ALA A 65 13.93 -6.50 12.77
CA ALA A 65 12.86 -7.12 13.53
C ALA A 65 11.50 -6.53 13.12
N LEU A 66 11.40 -5.19 13.08
CA LEU A 66 10.19 -4.49 12.63
C LEU A 66 9.77 -4.92 11.21
N SER A 67 10.70 -4.89 10.24
CA SER A 67 10.38 -5.22 8.84
C SER A 67 9.87 -6.66 8.67
N THR A 68 10.40 -7.59 9.47
CA THR A 68 10.02 -9.01 9.40
C THR A 68 8.63 -9.24 9.99
N THR A 69 8.24 -8.46 11.01
CA THR A 69 6.93 -8.59 11.65
C THR A 69 5.83 -7.82 10.96
N PHE A 70 6.17 -6.74 10.21
CA PHE A 70 5.22 -5.76 9.69
C PHE A 70 4.07 -6.36 8.88
N ALA A 71 4.36 -7.33 8.00
CA ALA A 71 3.36 -7.96 7.14
C ALA A 71 2.31 -8.78 7.91
N ASN A 72 2.62 -9.20 9.14
CA ASN A 72 1.76 -10.05 9.97
C ASN A 72 1.28 -9.34 11.25
N SER A 73 1.42 -8.01 11.31
CA SER A 73 1.02 -7.20 12.46
C SER A 73 -0.12 -6.24 12.11
N THR A 74 -0.84 -5.82 13.15
CA THR A 74 -1.80 -4.72 13.10
C THR A 74 -1.15 -3.48 13.72
N PRO A 75 -1.67 -2.27 13.48
CA PRO A 75 -1.17 -1.06 14.13
C PRO A 75 -1.03 -1.23 15.66
N ASP A 76 -2.00 -1.90 16.29
CA ASP A 76 -2.04 -2.11 17.75
C ASP A 76 -1.00 -3.11 18.30
N ASN A 77 -0.47 -4.02 17.48
CA ASN A 77 0.44 -5.08 17.96
C ASN A 77 1.83 -5.07 17.33
N THR A 78 2.09 -4.11 16.42
CA THR A 78 3.35 -4.04 15.67
C THR A 78 4.55 -3.87 16.59
N GLU A 79 4.48 -2.98 17.58
CA GLU A 79 5.59 -2.76 18.54
C GLU A 79 5.87 -4.02 19.36
N ALA A 80 4.83 -4.60 19.93
CA ALA A 80 4.95 -5.78 20.79
C ALA A 80 5.54 -6.97 20.03
N LYS A 81 5.14 -7.17 18.77
CA LYS A 81 5.68 -8.22 17.91
C LYS A 81 7.11 -7.94 17.48
N ALA A 82 7.42 -6.73 17.01
CA ALA A 82 8.76 -6.34 16.59
C ALA A 82 9.77 -6.38 17.77
N GLY A 83 9.31 -6.05 18.97
CA GLY A 83 10.09 -6.09 20.19
C GLY A 83 10.23 -7.48 20.81
N ALA A 84 9.51 -8.49 20.31
CA ALA A 84 9.60 -9.85 20.81
C ALA A 84 10.98 -10.44 20.46
N GLY A 85 11.80 -10.68 21.48
CA GLY A 85 13.18 -11.15 21.32
C GLY A 85 14.23 -10.04 21.22
N LEU A 86 13.85 -8.76 21.22
CA LEU A 86 14.80 -7.65 21.38
C LEU A 86 15.08 -7.39 22.87
N ALA A 87 16.33 -7.07 23.18
CA ALA A 87 16.78 -6.71 24.53
C ALA A 87 17.63 -5.44 24.52
N GLY A 88 17.75 -4.81 25.69
CA GLY A 88 18.67 -3.69 25.91
C GLY A 88 18.49 -2.54 24.91
N ALA A 89 19.59 -2.14 24.29
CA ALA A 89 19.64 -0.98 23.39
C ALA A 89 18.73 -1.12 22.16
N ASP A 90 18.61 -2.33 21.59
CA ASP A 90 17.77 -2.55 20.40
C ASP A 90 16.28 -2.36 20.71
N ARG A 91 15.84 -2.80 21.90
CA ARG A 91 14.44 -2.59 22.34
C ARG A 91 14.16 -1.11 22.57
N ALA A 92 15.09 -0.39 23.18
CA ALA A 92 14.98 1.06 23.38
C ALA A 92 14.98 1.82 22.04
N GLN A 93 15.80 1.38 21.09
CA GLN A 93 15.88 1.96 19.75
C GLN A 93 14.59 1.75 18.96
N LEU A 94 13.97 0.56 19.03
CA LEU A 94 12.66 0.30 18.44
C LEU A 94 11.60 1.27 18.99
N ALA A 95 11.49 1.36 20.32
CA ALA A 95 10.52 2.24 20.97
C ALA A 95 10.74 3.72 20.61
N ALA A 96 12.01 4.17 20.59
CA ALA A 96 12.36 5.53 20.19
C ALA A 96 12.00 5.83 18.73
N PHE A 97 12.23 4.87 17.82
CA PHE A 97 11.85 5.03 16.42
C PHE A 97 10.33 5.06 16.23
N MET A 98 9.58 4.17 16.90
CA MET A 98 8.12 4.17 16.83
C MET A 98 7.49 5.45 17.42
N ALA A 99 8.18 6.09 18.37
CA ALA A 99 7.82 7.41 18.86
C ALA A 99 8.26 8.57 17.94
N SER A 100 9.00 8.31 16.85
CA SER A 100 9.55 9.36 15.99
C SER A 100 8.48 9.95 15.04
N PRO A 101 8.64 11.23 14.63
CA PRO A 101 7.79 11.84 13.62
C PRO A 101 7.85 11.10 12.27
N ALA A 102 9.00 10.56 11.89
CA ALA A 102 9.16 9.81 10.65
C ALA A 102 8.33 8.52 10.65
N TYR A 103 8.28 7.80 11.78
CA TYR A 103 7.42 6.63 11.92
C TYR A 103 5.94 7.01 11.80
N ARG A 104 5.48 8.00 12.57
CA ARG A 104 4.07 8.45 12.53
C ARG A 104 3.64 8.89 11.13
N ARG A 105 4.48 9.63 10.41
CA ARG A 105 4.14 10.13 9.06
C ARG A 105 4.06 9.01 8.03
N MET A 106 5.01 8.06 8.09
CA MET A 106 4.96 6.89 7.21
C MET A 106 3.72 6.03 7.50
N VAL A 107 3.40 5.77 8.77
CA VAL A 107 2.19 5.02 9.16
C VAL A 107 0.92 5.75 8.73
N ALA A 108 0.82 7.06 8.98
CA ALA A 108 -0.33 7.86 8.53
C ALA A 108 -0.52 7.79 7.02
N SER A 109 0.57 7.74 6.23
CA SER A 109 0.50 7.58 4.78
C SER A 109 -0.10 6.22 4.35
N PHE A 110 0.06 5.17 5.18
CA PHE A 110 -0.58 3.87 4.97
C PHE A 110 -2.04 3.85 5.44
N GLU A 111 -2.37 4.51 6.55
CA GLU A 111 -3.73 4.59 7.10
C GLU A 111 -4.70 5.36 6.20
N SER A 112 -4.22 6.36 5.48
CA SER A 112 -5.00 7.01 4.42
C SER A 112 -5.44 6.05 3.31
N GLY A 113 -4.83 4.85 3.23
CA GLY A 113 -5.11 3.83 2.23
C GLY A 113 -4.81 4.31 0.80
N PRO A 114 -4.85 3.41 -0.20
CA PRO A 114 -5.09 3.86 -1.56
C PRO A 114 -6.53 4.35 -1.63
N ALA A 115 -6.74 5.67 -1.67
CA ALA A 115 -8.01 6.19 -2.15
C ALA A 115 -8.19 5.69 -3.59
N ILE A 116 -9.33 5.04 -3.88
CA ILE A 116 -9.70 4.70 -5.25
C ILE A 116 -9.66 6.03 -6.04
N PRO A 117 -8.85 6.13 -7.12
CA PRO A 117 -8.80 7.34 -7.91
C PRO A 117 -10.20 7.73 -8.38
N GLU A 118 -10.54 9.01 -8.34
CA GLU A 118 -11.84 9.50 -8.86
C GLU A 118 -11.99 9.21 -10.36
N ASP A 119 -10.88 9.04 -11.07
CA ASP A 119 -10.77 8.69 -12.49
C ASP A 119 -10.29 7.24 -12.72
N LEU A 120 -10.57 6.33 -11.77
CA LEU A 120 -10.21 4.92 -11.84
C LEU A 120 -10.68 4.31 -13.18
N ASP A 121 -11.90 4.62 -13.57
CA ASP A 121 -12.54 4.20 -14.81
C ASP A 121 -11.75 4.58 -16.07
N ALA A 122 -11.31 5.84 -16.16
CA ALA A 122 -10.50 6.33 -17.26
C ALA A 122 -9.09 5.69 -17.27
N GLN A 123 -8.51 5.50 -16.09
CA GLN A 123 -7.18 4.90 -15.94
C GLN A 123 -7.17 3.39 -16.18
N LEU A 124 -8.29 2.69 -15.98
CA LEU A 124 -8.40 1.24 -16.07
C LEU A 124 -8.83 0.75 -17.47
N ALA A 125 -9.63 1.53 -18.21
CA ALA A 125 -10.13 1.15 -19.53
C ALA A 125 -9.01 0.76 -20.51
N LYS A 126 -7.93 1.54 -20.56
CA LYS A 126 -6.79 1.28 -21.46
C LYS A 126 -6.02 0.00 -21.10
N PRO A 127 -5.57 -0.21 -19.85
CA PRO A 127 -4.95 -1.45 -19.42
C PRO A 127 -5.82 -2.70 -19.66
N LEU A 128 -7.13 -2.62 -19.40
CA LEU A 128 -8.07 -3.72 -19.66
C LEU A 128 -8.13 -4.08 -21.14
N GLN A 129 -8.18 -3.08 -22.02
CA GLN A 129 -8.18 -3.32 -23.45
C GLN A 129 -6.84 -3.87 -23.96
N ASP A 130 -5.73 -3.29 -23.53
CA ASP A 130 -4.39 -3.65 -24.02
C ASP A 130 -3.95 -5.03 -23.55
N GLN A 131 -4.29 -5.41 -22.31
CA GLN A 131 -3.82 -6.66 -21.68
C GLN A 131 -4.85 -7.79 -21.74
N CYS A 132 -6.14 -7.47 -21.64
CA CYS A 132 -7.21 -8.47 -21.53
C CYS A 132 -8.20 -8.44 -22.71
N ARG A 133 -8.05 -7.52 -23.66
CA ARG A 133 -8.99 -7.31 -24.79
C ARG A 133 -10.42 -6.98 -24.33
N ILE A 134 -10.55 -6.48 -23.11
CA ILE A 134 -11.81 -6.05 -22.53
C ILE A 134 -12.05 -4.60 -22.94
N ALA A 135 -12.96 -4.40 -23.90
CA ALA A 135 -13.27 -3.09 -24.46
C ALA A 135 -14.40 -2.42 -23.68
N LEU A 136 -14.11 -2.01 -22.44
CA LEU A 136 -15.02 -1.18 -21.64
C LEU A 136 -14.68 0.29 -21.83
N LYS A 137 -15.71 1.12 -22.01
CA LYS A 137 -15.57 2.58 -21.91
C LYS A 137 -15.46 2.97 -20.44
N PRO A 138 -14.80 4.09 -20.11
CA PRO A 138 -14.75 4.61 -18.74
C PRO A 138 -16.15 4.73 -18.10
N GLU A 139 -17.12 5.26 -18.87
CA GLU A 139 -18.52 5.41 -18.47
C GLU A 139 -19.21 4.09 -18.06
N GLU A 140 -18.71 2.94 -18.51
CA GLU A 140 -19.24 1.62 -18.18
C GLU A 140 -18.62 1.07 -16.89
N ILE A 141 -17.49 1.62 -16.45
CA ILE A 141 -16.75 1.22 -15.24
C ILE A 141 -17.20 2.05 -14.02
N SER A 142 -17.75 3.26 -14.21
CA SER A 142 -18.23 4.17 -13.16
C SER A 142 -19.66 3.88 -12.70
#